data_AF-A0AAT9I5P7-F1
#
_entry.id   AF-A0AAT9I5P7-F1
#
_cell.length_a   1.000
_cell.length_b   1.000
_cell.length_c   1.000
_cell.angle_alpha   90.00
_cell.angle_beta   90.00
_cell.angle_gamma   90.00
#
_symmetry.space_group_name_H-M   'P 1'
#
loop_
_entity.id
_entity.type
_entity.pdbx_description
1 polymer ?
#
loop_
_entity_poly.entity_id
_entity_poly.type
_entity_poly.pdbx_seq_one_letter_code
_entity_poly.pdbx_strand_id
1 'polypeptide(L)'
;MPYYIKREVKPLEARQLTERNQAEIMEWIGGRRGLDGSVVLVTPESGKGTQIAVTGDYLVKGYTELLGWHFWPVKPDYFELNYEKVRD
;
A
#
# COMPACT_ATOMS: atom_id res chain seq x y z
N MET A 1 32.51 -14.86 -0.48
CA MET A 1 31.51 -13.95 0.11
C MET A 1 30.13 -14.45 -0.33
N PRO A 2 29.17 -14.66 0.59
CA PRO A 2 27.83 -15.07 0.18
C PRO A 2 27.12 -13.93 -0.54
N TYR A 3 26.39 -14.28 -1.60
CA TYR A 3 25.55 -13.38 -2.40
C TYR A 3 24.09 -13.78 -2.18
N TYR A 4 23.22 -12.81 -1.95
CA TYR A 4 21.80 -13.04 -1.65
C TYR A 4 20.93 -12.26 -2.63
N ILE A 5 19.88 -12.93 -3.11
CA ILE A 5 18.80 -12.34 -3.90
C ILE A 5 17.54 -12.34 -3.02
N LYS A 6 16.86 -11.18 -2.96
CA LYS A 6 15.62 -11.03 -2.21
C LYS A 6 14.57 -11.97 -2.80
N ARG A 7 13.92 -12.79 -1.95
CA ARG A 7 12.75 -13.57 -2.36
C ARG A 7 11.66 -12.59 -2.80
N GLU A 8 11.16 -12.72 -4.02
CA GLU A 8 10.02 -11.93 -4.49
C GLU A 8 8.81 -12.25 -3.62
N VAL A 9 8.43 -11.30 -2.78
CA VAL A 9 7.10 -11.27 -2.20
C VAL A 9 6.26 -10.50 -3.20
N LYS A 10 5.55 -11.22 -4.08
CA LYS A 10 4.54 -10.57 -4.91
C LYS A 10 3.49 -9.96 -3.98
N PRO A 11 3.22 -8.65 -4.07
CA PRO A 11 2.05 -8.10 -3.41
C PRO A 11 0.84 -8.86 -3.94
N LEU A 12 0.03 -9.39 -3.03
CA LEU A 12 -1.10 -10.24 -3.40
C LEU A 12 -2.30 -9.43 -3.85
N GLU A 13 -2.34 -8.16 -3.44
CA GLU A 13 -3.44 -7.27 -3.75
C GLU A 13 -2.97 -5.83 -3.70
N ALA A 14 -3.31 -5.07 -4.73
CA ALA A 14 -3.17 -3.63 -4.76
C ALA A 14 -4.49 -3.04 -5.26
N ARG A 15 -4.94 -1.95 -4.64
CA ARG A 15 -6.16 -1.24 -5.03
C ARG A 15 -5.85 0.24 -5.16
N GLN A 16 -6.33 0.87 -6.23
CA GLN A 16 -6.20 2.31 -6.40
C GLN A 16 -7.19 3.04 -5.48
N LEU A 17 -6.71 4.06 -4.78
CA LEU A 17 -7.54 5.01 -4.06
C LEU A 17 -8.18 5.95 -5.07
N THR A 18 -9.51 5.98 -5.08
CA THR A 18 -10.33 6.86 -5.90
C THR A 18 -11.27 7.65 -5.00
N GLU A 19 -11.87 8.72 -5.53
CA GLU A 19 -12.89 9.48 -4.78
C GLU A 19 -14.11 8.63 -4.39
N ARG A 20 -14.36 7.53 -5.10
CA ARG A 20 -15.56 6.69 -4.93
C ARG A 20 -15.39 5.57 -3.93
N ASN A 21 -14.16 5.11 -3.69
CA ASN A 21 -13.87 3.93 -2.85
C ASN A 21 -13.12 4.29 -1.56
N GLN A 22 -13.02 5.57 -1.20
CA GLN A 22 -12.27 6.00 -0.02
C GLN A 22 -12.69 5.25 1.26
N ALA A 23 -13.99 5.11 1.51
CA ALA A 23 -14.50 4.41 2.68
C ALA A 23 -14.08 2.93 2.72
N GLU A 24 -14.20 2.24 1.58
CA GLU A 24 -13.81 0.84 1.43
C GLU A 24 -12.29 0.65 1.63
N ILE A 25 -11.48 1.53 1.06
CA ILE A 25 -10.02 1.49 1.23
C ILE A 25 -9.64 1.71 2.70
N MET A 26 -10.28 2.66 3.39
CA MET A 26 -10.02 2.89 4.82
C MET A 26 -10.35 1.67 5.67
N GLU A 27 -11.50 1.02 5.43
CA GLU A 27 -11.87 -0.21 6.11
C GLU A 27 -10.86 -1.33 5.82
N TRP A 28 -10.49 -1.51 4.55
CA TRP A 28 -9.59 -2.58 4.11
C TRP A 28 -8.19 -2.49 4.74
N ILE A 29 -7.65 -1.27 4.85
CA ILE A 29 -6.30 -1.06 5.39
C ILE A 29 -6.27 -0.75 6.89
N GLY A 30 -7.43 -0.63 7.55
CA GLY A 30 -7.53 -0.14 8.93
C GLY A 30 -7.06 1.32 9.08
N GLY A 31 -7.26 2.13 8.04
CA GLY A 31 -6.84 3.52 7.96
C GLY A 31 -7.89 4.49 8.53
N ARG A 32 -7.56 5.78 8.49
CA ARG A 32 -8.46 6.88 8.88
C ARG A 32 -8.48 7.98 7.83
N ARG A 33 -9.52 8.80 7.86
CA ARG A 33 -9.65 9.95 6.96
C ARG A 33 -8.77 11.11 7.42
N GLY A 34 -8.01 11.70 6.51
CA GLY A 34 -7.31 12.97 6.69
C GLY A 34 -8.27 14.16 6.58
N LEU A 35 -7.84 15.33 7.08
CA LEU A 35 -8.65 16.56 7.06
C LEU A 35 -8.88 17.10 5.64
N ASP A 36 -7.97 16.80 4.72
CA ASP A 36 -7.97 17.16 3.31
C ASP A 36 -8.65 16.12 2.40
N GLY A 37 -9.27 15.09 2.99
CA GLY A 37 -9.80 13.97 2.22
C GLY A 37 -8.72 12.99 1.75
N SER A 38 -7.52 13.01 2.31
CA SER A 38 -6.56 11.91 2.17
C SER A 38 -6.95 10.69 3.00
N VAL A 39 -6.31 9.55 2.71
CA VAL A 39 -6.34 8.36 3.55
C VAL A 39 -5.02 8.27 4.31
N VAL A 40 -5.13 8.07 5.61
CA VAL A 40 -4.01 8.12 6.54
C VAL A 40 -3.87 6.74 7.16
N LEU A 41 -2.70 6.12 6.99
CA LEU A 41 -2.39 4.79 7.53
C LEU A 41 -1.09 4.78 8.30
N VAL A 42 -1.02 3.94 9.33
CA VAL A 42 0.24 3.64 10.03
C VAL A 42 0.78 2.36 9.41
N THR A 43 1.95 2.44 8.80
CA THR A 43 2.60 1.23 8.29
C THR A 43 3.62 0.75 9.32
N PRO A 44 3.84 -0.57 9.46
CA PRO A 44 4.87 -1.05 10.37
C PRO A 44 6.28 -0.54 9.99
N GLU A 45 6.50 -0.27 8.70
CA GLU A 45 7.74 0.28 8.14
C GLU A 45 8.02 1.72 8.57
N SER A 46 6.98 2.54 8.77
CA SER A 46 7.14 3.90 9.26
C SER A 46 7.37 3.96 10.77
N GLY A 47 7.40 2.81 11.47
CA GLY A 47 7.58 2.66 12.91
C GLY A 47 6.42 3.24 13.72
N LYS A 48 6.33 4.57 13.77
CA LYS A 48 5.21 5.37 14.31
C LYS A 48 4.77 6.51 13.39
N GLY A 49 5.50 6.74 12.29
CA GLY A 49 5.17 7.73 11.29
C GLY A 49 3.86 7.37 10.60
N THR A 50 3.14 8.39 10.17
CA THR A 50 1.90 8.20 9.43
C THR A 50 2.17 8.41 7.95
N GLN A 51 1.68 7.49 7.12
CA GLN A 51 1.72 7.65 5.68
C GLN A 51 0.39 8.22 5.19
N ILE A 52 0.46 8.99 4.11
CA ILE A 52 -0.68 9.68 3.52
C ILE A 52 -0.81 9.18 2.08
N ALA A 53 -1.99 8.67 1.75
CA ALA A 53 -2.40 8.30 0.42
C ALA A 53 -3.46 9.30 -0.06
N VAL A 54 -3.34 9.75 -1.30
CA VAL A 54 -4.32 10.63 -1.95
C VAL A 54 -4.95 9.94 -3.15
N THR A 55 -6.03 10.50 -3.68
CA THR A 55 -6.68 10.01 -4.90
C THR A 55 -5.64 9.80 -6.01
N GLY A 56 -5.66 8.61 -6.61
CA GLY A 56 -4.70 8.17 -7.63
C GLY A 56 -3.61 7.23 -7.09
N ASP A 57 -3.26 7.34 -5.81
CA ASP A 57 -2.29 6.43 -5.17
C ASP A 57 -2.84 5.01 -5.10
N TYR A 58 -1.94 4.02 -5.07
CA TYR A 58 -2.28 2.62 -4.85
C TYR A 58 -1.99 2.23 -3.41
N LEU A 59 -2.89 1.49 -2.77
CA LEU A 59 -2.67 0.84 -1.49
C LEU A 59 -2.35 -0.62 -1.76
N VAL A 60 -1.16 -1.04 -1.35
CA VAL A 60 -0.62 -2.36 -1.62
C VAL A 60 -0.60 -3.19 -0.35
N LYS A 61 -1.00 -4.45 -0.44
CA LYS A 61 -0.95 -5.45 0.63
C LYS A 61 0.13 -6.49 0.34
N GLY A 62 1.03 -6.67 1.29
CA GLY A 62 2.11 -7.66 1.19
C GLY A 62 2.48 -8.28 2.52
N TYR A 63 3.31 -9.32 2.44
CA TYR A 63 3.82 -10.04 3.60
C TYR A 63 5.34 -9.89 3.72
N THR A 64 5.84 -9.58 4.91
CA THR A 64 7.26 -9.76 5.23
C THR A 64 7.37 -10.61 6.49
N GLU A 65 8.48 -11.35 6.64
CA GLU A 65 8.70 -12.15 7.86
C GLU A 65 8.75 -11.29 9.14
N LEU A 66 9.19 -10.04 9.01
CA LEU A 66 9.31 -9.11 10.13
C LEU A 66 7.98 -8.47 10.53
N LEU A 67 7.15 -8.10 9.55
CA LEU A 67 5.95 -7.27 9.78
C LEU A 67 4.64 -8.04 9.60
N GLY A 68 4.71 -9.30 9.15
CA GLY A 68 3.55 -10.05 8.72
C GLY A 68 2.84 -9.39 7.56
N TRP A 69 1.51 -9.52 7.51
CA TRP A 69 0.67 -8.79 6.55
C TRP A 69 0.59 -7.31 6.89
N HIS A 70 0.93 -6.45 5.94
CA HIS A 70 0.89 -5.01 6.10
C HIS A 70 0.52 -4.30 4.80
N PHE A 71 0.29 -3.00 4.93
CA PHE A 71 -0.11 -2.12 3.83
C PHE A 71 0.87 -0.96 3.67
N TRP A 72 1.04 -0.48 2.44
CA TRP A 72 1.76 0.75 2.14
C TRP A 72 1.18 1.45 0.90
N PRO A 73 1.25 2.80 0.83
CA PRO A 73 0.89 3.54 -0.35
C PRO A 73 2.02 3.54 -1.39
N VAL A 74 1.64 3.57 -2.66
CA VAL A 74 2.55 3.66 -3.81
C VAL A 74 2.00 4.70 -4.79
N LYS A 75 2.89 5.56 -5.30
CA LYS A 75 2.50 6.58 -6.28
C LYS A 75 2.14 5.96 -7.62
N PRO A 76 1.14 6.51 -8.35
CA PRO A 76 0.60 5.88 -9.55
C PRO A 76 1.66 5.66 -10.64
N ASP A 77 2.54 6.63 -10.86
CA ASP A 77 3.65 6.55 -11.80
C ASP A 77 4.62 5.40 -11.47
N TYR A 78 5.00 5.25 -10.20
CA TYR A 78 5.83 4.12 -9.77
C TYR A 78 5.07 2.79 -9.89
N PHE A 79 3.79 2.77 -9.53
CA PHE A 79 2.98 1.56 -9.57
C PHE A 79 2.87 1.01 -11.00
N GLU A 80 2.51 1.86 -11.96
CA GLU A 80 2.34 1.50 -13.36
C GLU A 80 3.61 0.93 -14.01
N LEU A 81 4.78 1.38 -13.55
CA LEU A 81 6.08 0.92 -14.06
C LEU A 81 6.56 -0.39 -13.41
N ASN A 82 6.11 -0.71 -12.20
CA ASN A 82 6.70 -1.77 -11.37
C ASN A 82 5.73 -2.91 -11.00
N TYR A 83 4.44 -2.79 -11.35
CA TYR A 83 3.40 -3.75 -10.98
C TYR A 83 2.66 -4.25 -12.22
N GLU A 84 2.32 -5.54 -12.20
CA GLU A 84 1.57 -6.19 -13.27
C GLU A 84 0.12 -6.41 -12.85
N LYS A 85 -0.81 -6.12 -13.75
CA LYS A 85 -2.23 -6.43 -13.54
C LYS A 85 -2.46 -7.93 -13.63
N VAL A 86 -3.07 -8.51 -12.59
CA VAL A 86 -3.32 -9.96 -12.51
C VAL A 86 -4.79 -10.33 -12.81
N ARG A 87 -5.75 -9.43 -12.56
CA ARG A 87 -7.20 -9.63 -12.75
C ARG A 87 -7.98 -8.31 -12.84
N ASP A 88 -9.23 -8.39 -13.30
CA ASP A 88 -10.26 -7.32 -13.30
C ASP A 88 -11.22 -7.45 -12.12
#